data_AF-A0A965ZC28-F1
#
_entry.id   AF-A0A965ZC28-F1
#
_cell.length_a   1.000
_cell.length_b   1.000
_cell.length_c   1.000
_cell.angle_alpha   90.00
_cell.angle_beta   90.00
_cell.angle_gamma   90.00
#
_symmetry.space_group_name_H-M   'P 1'
#
loop_
_entity.id
_entity.type
_entity.pdbx_description
1 polymer ?
#
loop_
_entity_poly.entity_id
_entity_poly.type
_entity_poly.pdbx_seq_one_letter_code
_entity_poly.pdbx_strand_id
1 'polypeptide(L)'
;MGHRFSLLLNLKTPAGFVVFGEFSIGDDPEAAHHLFDSLQGDESLSDQILYIDLMETTEPLPEKVRMKGCRLDELATNCKLITRAVFCQKNLKAYEE
;
A
#
# COMPACT_ATOMS: atom_id res chain seq x y z
N MET A 1 18.73 -3.47 11.28
CA MET A 1 17.66 -2.47 11.36
C MET A 1 17.04 -2.41 9.99
N GLY A 2 15.76 -2.79 9.85
CA GLY A 2 15.15 -2.98 8.53
C GLY A 2 13.99 -2.02 8.34
N HIS A 3 14.04 -1.24 7.27
CA HIS A 3 12.89 -0.51 6.76
C HIS A 3 11.87 -1.56 6.29
N ARG A 4 10.60 -1.43 6.68
CA ARG A 4 9.54 -2.29 6.16
C ARG A 4 8.40 -1.45 5.63
N PHE A 5 8.04 -1.71 4.39
CA PHE A 5 6.94 -1.06 3.71
C PHE A 5 5.71 -1.97 3.70
N SER A 6 4.56 -1.38 3.99
CA SER A 6 3.25 -2.01 3.91
C SER A 6 2.25 -1.09 3.21
N LEU A 7 1.28 -1.69 2.52
CA LEU A 7 0.10 -0.99 2.01
C LEU A 7 -1.10 -1.36 2.88
N LEU A 8 -1.68 -0.37 3.57
CA LEU A 8 -2.87 -0.56 4.40
C LEU A 8 -4.13 -0.17 3.64
N LEU A 9 -5.12 -1.05 3.64
CA LEU A 9 -6.46 -0.78 3.13
C LEU A 9 -7.30 -0.20 4.27
N ASN A 10 -7.71 1.05 4.10
CA ASN A 10 -8.42 1.82 5.12
C ASN A 10 -9.82 2.18 4.66
N LEU A 11 -10.76 2.10 5.59
CA LEU A 11 -12.16 2.52 5.42
C LEU A 11 -12.43 3.72 6.32
N LYS A 12 -12.86 4.84 5.74
CA LYS A 12 -13.32 6.01 6.50
C LYS A 12 -14.73 5.76 7.01
N THR A 13 -14.88 5.67 8.32
CA THR A 13 -16.17 5.53 9.00
C THR A 13 -16.51 6.80 9.78
N PRO A 14 -17.76 7.00 10.21
CA PRO A 14 -18.11 8.10 11.12
C PRO A 14 -17.30 8.10 12.43
N ALA A 15 -16.80 6.94 12.87
CA ALA A 15 -15.97 6.78 14.06
C ALA A 15 -14.46 7.00 13.79
N GLY A 16 -14.08 7.25 12.54
CA GLY A 16 -12.69 7.38 12.11
C GLY A 16 -12.27 6.33 11.08
N PHE A 17 -10.97 6.26 10.80
CA PHE A 17 -10.40 5.29 9.87
C PHE A 17 -10.26 3.91 10.53
N VAL A 18 -10.65 2.87 9.78
CA VAL A 18 -10.50 1.48 10.18
C VAL A 18 -9.68 0.75 9.12
N VAL A 19 -8.55 0.16 9.52
CA VAL A 19 -7.78 -0.75 8.67
C VAL A 19 -8.54 -2.07 8.56
N PHE A 20 -8.81 -2.52 7.34
CA PHE A 20 -9.49 -3.81 7.09
C PHE A 20 -8.63 -4.79 6.27
N GLY A 21 -7.44 -4.36 5.84
CA GLY A 21 -6.50 -5.21 5.13
C GLY A 21 -5.10 -4.61 5.08
N GLU A 22 -4.09 -5.46 4.89
CA GLU A 22 -2.69 -5.08 4.79
C GLU A 22 -1.97 -5.97 3.76
N PHE A 23 -1.10 -5.36 2.96
CA PHE A 23 -0.11 -6.05 2.15
C PHE A 23 1.29 -5.68 2.61
N SER A 24 2.09 -6.64 3.05
CA SER A 24 3.52 -6.43 3.31
C SER A 24 4.31 -6.49 2.01
N ILE A 25 4.96 -5.39 1.62
CA ILE A 25 5.59 -5.24 0.29
C ILE A 25 7.12 -5.29 0.32
N GLY A 26 7.75 -5.37 1.51
CA GLY A 26 9.19 -5.62 1.66
C GLY A 26 9.95 -4.44 2.25
N ASP A 27 11.23 -4.33 1.93
CA ASP A 27 12.20 -3.37 2.52
C ASP A 27 12.86 -2.44 1.47
N ASP A 28 12.47 -2.54 0.21
CA ASP A 28 12.95 -1.74 -0.92
C ASP A 28 12.09 -0.47 -1.09
N PRO A 29 12.60 0.73 -0.73
CA PRO A 29 11.83 1.97 -0.80
C PRO A 29 11.45 2.34 -2.23
N GLU A 30 12.37 2.20 -3.19
CA GLU A 30 12.13 2.59 -4.58
C GLU A 30 11.02 1.73 -5.19
N ALA A 31 11.08 0.42 -4.96
CA ALA A 31 10.02 -0.49 -5.39
C ALA A 31 8.68 -0.19 -4.70
N ALA A 32 8.69 0.17 -3.41
CA ALA A 32 7.49 0.50 -2.66
C ALA A 32 6.80 1.77 -3.19
N HIS A 33 7.57 2.83 -3.40
CA HIS A 33 7.08 4.09 -3.97
C HIS A 33 6.58 3.91 -5.40
N HIS A 34 7.34 3.22 -6.25
CA HIS A 34 6.94 2.94 -7.63
C HIS A 34 5.66 2.08 -7.70
N LEU A 35 5.53 1.08 -6.82
CA LEU A 35 4.29 0.30 -6.71
C LEU A 35 3.12 1.21 -6.33
N PHE A 36 3.28 2.06 -5.32
CA PHE A 36 2.23 2.97 -4.88
C PHE A 36 1.83 3.98 -5.97
N ASP A 37 2.79 4.51 -6.71
CA ASP A 37 2.56 5.44 -7.83
C ASP A 37 1.71 4.80 -8.92
N SER A 38 1.92 3.51 -9.18
CA SER A 38 1.15 2.75 -10.17
C SER A 38 -0.31 2.46 -9.78
N LEU A 39 -0.69 2.67 -8.51
CA LEU A 39 -2.05 2.46 -8.04
C LEU A 39 -3.01 3.55 -8.55
N GLN A 40 -4.22 3.13 -8.90
CA GLN A 40 -5.33 4.01 -9.24
C GLN A 40 -5.88 4.72 -7.99
N GLY A 41 -6.55 5.84 -8.21
CA GLY A 41 -7.07 6.72 -7.17
C GLY A 41 -6.39 8.08 -7.18
N ASP A 42 -6.72 8.89 -6.19
CA ASP A 42 -6.27 10.27 -6.07
C ASP A 42 -5.66 10.52 -4.69
N GLU A 43 -4.56 11.26 -4.66
CA GLU A 43 -3.90 11.72 -3.42
C GLU A 43 -4.58 12.98 -2.85
N SER A 44 -5.47 13.61 -3.62
CA SER A 44 -6.31 14.70 -3.13
C SER A 44 -7.25 14.19 -2.04
N LEU A 45 -7.36 14.99 -0.97
CA LEU A 45 -8.26 14.75 0.17
C LEU A 45 -9.72 14.96 -0.27
N SER A 46 -10.22 14.06 -1.10
CA SER A 46 -11.61 13.98 -1.53
C SER A 46 -12.45 13.18 -0.53
N ASP A 47 -13.77 13.32 -0.59
CA ASP A 47 -14.78 12.62 0.25
C ASP A 47 -14.86 11.10 -0.01
N GLN A 48 -13.76 10.48 -0.42
CA GLN A 48 -13.69 9.03 -0.62
C GLN A 48 -13.86 8.30 0.71
N ILE A 49 -14.31 7.06 0.62
CA ILE A 49 -14.55 6.19 1.78
C ILE A 49 -13.47 5.10 1.87
N LEU A 50 -12.83 4.76 0.76
CA LEU A 50 -11.77 3.75 0.69
C LEU A 50 -10.42 4.41 0.40
N TYR A 51 -9.41 3.99 1.15
CA TYR A 51 -8.07 4.54 1.06
C TYR A 51 -7.02 3.42 1.05
N ILE A 52 -5.92 3.68 0.36
CA ILE A 52 -4.71 2.87 0.41
C ILE A 52 -3.60 3.75 0.95
N ASP A 53 -3.02 3.34 2.08
CA ASP A 53 -1.94 4.06 2.74
C ASP A 53 -0.62 3.32 2.53
N LEU A 54 0.42 4.06 2.11
CA LEU A 54 1.80 3.56 2.15
C LEU A 54 2.40 3.87 3.51
N MET A 55 2.72 2.82 4.26
CA MET A 55 3.35 2.88 5.56
C MET A 55 4.81 2.49 5.43
N GLU A 56 5.69 3.25 6.06
CA GLU A 56 7.09 2.88 6.28
C GLU A 56 7.30 2.66 7.77
N THR A 57 7.70 1.45 8.13
CA THR A 57 8.08 1.12 9.50
C THR A 57 9.58 1.36 9.66
N THR A 58 9.91 2.49 10.28
CA THR A 58 11.24 2.72 10.87
C THR A 58 11.10 2.58 12.39
N GLU A 59 12.08 1.97 13.06
CA GLU A 59 12.08 2.00 14.52
C GLU A 59 12.35 3.44 14.99
N PRO A 60 11.59 4.00 15.94
CA PRO A 60 10.65 3.31 16.85
C PRO A 60 9.16 3.36 16.46
N LEU A 61 8.76 4.05 15.38
CA LEU A 61 7.35 4.29 15.07
C LEU A 61 7.07 4.14 13.57
N PRO A 62 6.01 3.41 13.17
CA PRO A 62 5.58 3.39 11.79
C PRO A 62 5.06 4.76 11.37
N GLU A 63 5.58 5.26 10.26
CA GLU A 63 5.20 6.54 9.68
C GLU A 63 4.32 6.30 8.45
N LYS A 64 3.21 7.04 8.40
CA LYS A 64 2.37 7.10 7.21
C LYS A 64 3.03 8.02 6.19
N VAL A 65 3.51 7.45 5.10
CA VAL A 65 4.25 8.19 4.08
C VAL A 65 3.28 8.85 3.10
N ARG A 66 2.29 8.08 2.60
CA ARG A 66 1.37 8.54 1.54
C ARG A 66 -0.01 7.90 1.67
N MET A 67 -1.00 8.51 1.01
CA MET A 67 -2.40 8.09 1.03
C MET A 67 -3.04 8.34 -0.33
N LYS A 68 -3.78 7.36 -0.87
CA LYS A 68 -4.64 7.50 -2.04
C LYS A 68 -6.07 7.13 -1.69
N GLY A 69 -7.01 8.02 -1.94
CA GLY A 69 -8.43 7.71 -1.95
C GLY A 69 -8.81 7.02 -3.26
N CYS A 70 -9.64 5.99 -3.20
CA CYS A 70 -10.05 5.25 -4.40
C CYS A 70 -11.51 4.79 -4.32
N ARG A 71 -12.09 4.49 -5.47
CA ARG A 71 -13.39 3.83 -5.60
C ARG A 71 -13.25 2.32 -5.45
N LEU A 72 -14.37 1.61 -5.28
CA LEU A 72 -14.37 0.16 -5.10
C LEU A 72 -13.76 -0.62 -6.29
N ASP A 73 -14.04 -0.18 -7.51
CA ASP A 73 -13.51 -0.78 -8.75
C ASP A 73 -12.00 -0.53 -8.92
N GLU A 74 -11.54 0.66 -8.53
CA GLU A 74 -10.12 0.99 -8.47
C GLU A 74 -9.42 0.16 -7.39
N LEU A 75 -10.02 0.02 -6.20
CA LEU A 75 -9.50 -0.83 -5.12
C LEU A 75 -9.34 -2.28 -5.58
N ALA A 76 -10.35 -2.85 -6.25
CA ALA A 76 -10.26 -4.21 -6.79
C ALA A 76 -9.11 -4.37 -7.81
N THR A 77 -8.90 -3.35 -8.65
CA THR A 77 -7.79 -3.31 -9.62
C THR A 77 -6.44 -3.18 -8.91
N ASN A 78 -6.35 -2.30 -7.92
CA ASN A 78 -5.17 -2.08 -7.09
C ASN A 78 -4.77 -3.36 -6.34
N CYS A 79 -5.72 -4.07 -5.73
CA CYS A 79 -5.45 -5.35 -5.06
C CYS A 79 -4.84 -6.39 -6.01
N LYS A 80 -5.30 -6.48 -7.27
CA LYS A 80 -4.70 -7.37 -8.28
C LYS A 80 -3.26 -6.97 -8.59
N LEU A 81 -3.00 -5.68 -8.76
CA LEU A 81 -1.67 -5.15 -9.06
C LEU A 81 -0.70 -5.41 -7.90
N ILE A 82 -1.10 -5.05 -6.67
CA ILE A 82 -0.31 -5.27 -5.45
C ILE A 82 0.00 -6.75 -5.28
N THR A 83 -1.01 -7.62 -5.39
CA THR A 83 -0.83 -9.07 -5.27
C THR A 83 0.17 -9.60 -6.31
N ARG A 84 0.10 -9.14 -7.55
CA ARG A 84 1.05 -9.51 -8.61
C ARG A 84 2.47 -9.05 -8.27
N ALA A 85 2.62 -7.80 -7.82
CA ALA A 85 3.92 -7.24 -7.46
C ALA A 85 4.57 -8.02 -6.31
N VAL A 86 3.81 -8.28 -5.24
CA VAL A 86 4.27 -9.09 -4.09
C VAL A 86 4.64 -10.50 -4.53
N PHE A 87 3.82 -11.14 -5.38
CA PHE A 87 4.13 -12.46 -5.91
C PHE A 87 5.46 -12.46 -6.66
N CYS A 88 5.67 -11.52 -7.58
CA CYS A 88 6.92 -11.39 -8.33
C CYS A 88 8.12 -11.14 -7.41
N GLN A 89 8.00 -10.23 -6.44
CA GLN A 89 9.08 -9.94 -5.49
C GLN A 89 9.47 -11.16 -4.67
N LYS A 90 8.49 -11.91 -4.15
CA LYS A 90 8.75 -13.05 -3.24
C LYS A 90 9.15 -14.32 -3.98
N ASN A 91 8.73 -14.49 -5.22
CA ASN A 91 8.92 -15.74 -5.96
C ASN A 91 9.82 -15.63 -7.18
N LEU A 92 10.15 -14.45 -7.70
CA LEU A 92 10.98 -14.31 -8.90
C LEU A 92 12.34 -13.66 -8.61
N LYS A 93 12.43 -12.69 -7.68
CA LYS A 93 13.74 -12.16 -7.23
C LYS A 93 14.61 -13.22 -6.53
N ALA A 94 14.04 -14.37 -6.16
CA ALA A 94 14.77 -15.50 -5.59
C ALA A 94 15.33 -16.49 -6.65
N TYR A 95 15.06 -16.28 -7.95
CA TYR A 95 15.51 -17.16 -9.05
C TYR A 95 16.54 -16.51 -9.97
N GLU A 96 17.01 -15.30 -9.65
CA GLU A 96 18.23 -14.76 -10.26
C GLU A 96 19.41 -15.25 -9.40
N GLU A 97 19.88 -16.46 -9.72
CA GLU A 97 21.15 -17.05 -9.23
C GLU A 97 22.37 -16.28 -9.73
#